data_AF-A0A0F4LW79-F1
#
_entry.id   AF-A0A0F4LW79-F1
#
_cell.length_a   1.000
_cell.length_b   1.000
_cell.length_c   1.000
_cell.angle_alpha   90.00
_cell.angle_beta   90.00
_cell.angle_gamma   90.00
#
_symmetry.space_group_name_H-M   'P 1'
#
loop_
_entity.id
_entity.type
_entity.pdbx_description
1 polymer ?
#
loop_
_entity_poly.entity_id
_entity_poly.type
_entity_poly.pdbx_seq_one_letter_code
_entity_poly.pdbx_strand_id
1 'polypeptide(L)'
;MDFLHKYCLFPRVFGFSPYFWLLWLLVPICQLWPWNSSFKYSQLFLIIVFIWFYRSSYTLSRWSPLWIGGQYLLAIYFYLNNIGLYFFVFTAWVIGSLPFNKFHFHWYLMIYYIALFIALAGKVFLTQFHWPASSSARAFSVIFMFFIILSPLGGRSVRNTYLRSGILKQQKQRYELLIRRQERDRIARDLHDSLGQAFTTITIQADLTQKILTQNPTEAKKQLTDIKKSAQQNLNLVRQIVTNMRTLSLPETLIKLTDKLQEFKVSLITENENLSKTWPKKIQQTIAAVIQEAITNTLQYGQAQEVRISFFEEQAQARIIIVDDGQGFEKIHPGAHGIQGMQERVAKSSGTFQIYSSHHGTKIDFSLPLLEESAS
;
A
#
# COMPACT_ATOMS: atom_id res chain seq x y z
N MET A 1 -1.73 -29.14 -4.42
CA MET A 1 -1.15 -27.87 -3.95
C MET A 1 -0.59 -27.95 -2.53
N ASP A 2 -1.22 -28.71 -1.60
CA ASP A 2 -0.77 -28.81 -0.20
C ASP A 2 0.56 -29.54 0.02
N PHE A 3 0.92 -30.55 -0.79
CA PHE A 3 2.19 -31.26 -0.62
C PHE A 3 3.40 -30.35 -0.83
N LEU A 4 3.38 -29.51 -1.87
CA LEU A 4 4.46 -28.56 -2.15
C LEU A 4 4.58 -27.51 -1.06
N HIS A 5 3.46 -26.97 -0.56
CA HIS A 5 3.48 -26.02 0.55
C HIS A 5 3.92 -26.63 1.87
N LYS A 6 3.61 -27.92 2.10
CA LYS A 6 3.93 -28.63 3.34
C LYS A 6 5.33 -29.24 3.35
N TYR A 7 5.91 -29.58 2.20
CA TYR A 7 7.18 -30.32 2.12
C TYR A 7 8.29 -29.67 1.26
N CYS A 8 7.98 -28.81 0.30
CA CYS A 8 9.00 -28.20 -0.58
C CYS A 8 9.19 -26.70 -0.35
N LEU A 9 8.12 -25.95 -0.15
CA LEU A 9 8.16 -24.49 -0.07
C LEU A 9 8.43 -24.01 1.35
N PHE A 10 9.11 -22.87 1.45
CA PHE A 10 9.27 -22.15 2.71
C PHE A 10 7.93 -21.51 3.13
N PRO A 11 7.67 -21.36 4.45
CA PRO A 11 6.45 -20.72 4.92
C PRO A 11 6.30 -19.30 4.38
N ARG A 12 5.08 -18.94 3.95
CA ARG A 12 4.77 -17.63 3.34
C ARG A 12 5.15 -16.43 4.22
N VAL A 13 5.23 -16.63 5.53
CA VAL A 13 5.61 -15.62 6.54
C VAL A 13 7.02 -15.06 6.30
N PHE A 14 7.93 -15.85 5.70
CA PHE A 14 9.32 -15.43 5.46
C PHE A 14 9.55 -14.85 4.05
N GLY A 15 8.50 -14.81 3.21
CA GLY A 15 8.56 -14.25 1.86
C GLY A 15 9.64 -14.89 0.98
N PHE A 16 10.30 -14.07 0.17
CA PHE A 16 11.34 -14.51 -0.77
C PHE A 16 12.73 -14.71 -0.13
N SER A 17 12.94 -14.22 1.10
CA SER A 17 14.27 -14.18 1.73
C SER A 17 14.98 -15.54 1.81
N PRO A 18 14.34 -16.66 2.21
CA PRO A 18 15.01 -17.97 2.25
C PRO A 18 15.42 -18.50 0.86
N TYR A 19 14.64 -18.16 -0.18
CA TYR A 19 14.95 -18.56 -1.56
C TYR A 19 16.14 -17.80 -2.12
N PHE A 20 16.27 -16.51 -1.79
CA PHE A 20 17.44 -15.70 -2.16
C PHE A 20 18.75 -16.33 -1.65
N TRP A 21 18.75 -16.86 -0.43
CA TRP A 21 19.93 -17.53 0.13
C TRP A 21 20.29 -18.82 -0.59
N LEU A 22 19.31 -19.60 -1.05
CA LEU A 22 19.58 -20.83 -1.81
C LEU A 22 20.38 -20.58 -3.10
N LEU A 23 20.26 -19.41 -3.72
CA LEU A 23 21.07 -19.03 -4.89
C LEU A 23 22.57 -18.99 -4.56
N TRP A 24 22.93 -18.67 -3.32
CA TRP A 24 24.33 -18.63 -2.88
C TRP A 24 24.96 -20.00 -2.69
N LEU A 25 24.17 -21.10 -2.70
CA LEU A 25 24.72 -22.46 -2.73
C LEU A 25 25.38 -22.82 -4.07
N LEU A 26 25.19 -22.00 -5.12
CA LEU A 26 25.93 -22.17 -6.37
C LEU A 26 27.45 -22.04 -6.15
N VAL A 27 27.90 -21.19 -5.23
CA VAL A 27 29.33 -20.98 -4.95
C VAL A 27 30.02 -22.27 -4.47
N PRO A 28 29.57 -22.94 -3.39
CA PRO A 28 30.20 -24.20 -2.96
C PRO A 28 30.05 -25.32 -3.99
N ILE A 29 28.95 -25.36 -4.77
CA ILE A 29 28.79 -26.35 -5.85
C ILE A 29 29.84 -26.16 -6.95
N CYS A 30 30.10 -24.91 -7.34
CA CYS A 30 31.14 -24.57 -8.32
C CYS A 30 32.55 -24.87 -7.79
N GLN A 31 32.82 -24.65 -6.50
CA GLN A 31 34.12 -24.99 -5.90
C GLN A 31 34.42 -26.49 -5.90
N LEU A 32 33.39 -27.34 -5.88
CA LEU A 32 33.54 -28.79 -5.97
C LEU A 32 33.87 -29.27 -7.39
N TRP A 33 33.68 -28.43 -8.41
CA TRP A 33 34.00 -28.77 -9.79
C TRP A 33 35.52 -28.92 -10.02
N PRO A 34 36.01 -29.92 -10.79
CA PRO A 34 35.26 -31.00 -11.46
C PRO A 34 34.91 -32.16 -10.52
N TRP A 35 33.77 -32.83 -10.75
CA TRP A 35 33.24 -33.91 -9.90
C TRP A 35 33.85 -35.28 -10.22
N ASN A 36 35.15 -35.40 -9.98
CA ASN A 36 35.96 -36.55 -10.39
C ASN A 36 36.35 -37.50 -9.24
N SER A 37 35.88 -37.26 -8.01
CA SER A 37 36.25 -38.05 -6.83
C SER A 37 35.03 -38.41 -5.99
N SER A 38 35.01 -39.63 -5.45
CA SER A 38 33.99 -40.13 -4.51
C SER A 38 33.82 -39.20 -3.30
N PHE A 39 34.89 -38.51 -2.88
CA PHE A 39 34.84 -37.52 -1.81
C PHE A 39 34.02 -36.27 -2.18
N LYS A 40 34.07 -35.83 -3.44
CA LYS A 40 33.28 -34.68 -3.91
C LYS A 40 31.81 -35.03 -4.05
N TYR A 41 31.49 -36.27 -4.44
CA TYR A 41 30.11 -36.76 -4.45
C TYR A 41 29.49 -36.81 -3.05
N SER A 42 30.25 -37.22 -2.03
CA SER A 42 29.76 -37.18 -0.65
C SER A 42 29.53 -35.75 -0.17
N GLN A 43 30.38 -34.79 -0.57
CA GLN A 43 30.18 -33.37 -0.27
C GLN A 43 28.92 -32.80 -0.93
N LEU A 44 28.64 -33.15 -2.19
CA LEU A 44 27.39 -32.76 -2.87
C LEU A 44 26.16 -33.34 -2.15
N PHE A 45 26.21 -34.60 -1.71
CA PHE A 45 25.14 -35.20 -0.91
C PHE A 45 24.93 -34.45 0.41
N LEU A 46 26.01 -34.06 1.10
CA LEU A 46 25.92 -33.27 2.32
C LEU A 46 25.34 -31.86 2.09
N ILE A 47 25.50 -31.27 0.90
CA ILE A 47 24.81 -30.02 0.54
C ILE A 47 23.30 -30.24 0.42
N ILE A 48 22.85 -31.36 -0.15
CA ILE A 48 21.43 -31.71 -0.23
C ILE A 48 20.86 -31.90 1.18
N VAL A 49 21.60 -32.61 2.05
CA VAL A 49 21.26 -32.74 3.47
C VAL A 49 21.18 -31.35 4.11
N PHE A 50 22.16 -30.47 3.88
CA PHE A 50 22.13 -29.10 4.39
C PHE A 50 20.88 -28.32 3.97
N ILE A 51 20.47 -28.41 2.70
CA ILE A 51 19.24 -27.77 2.21
C ILE A 51 18.02 -28.30 2.96
N TRP A 52 17.95 -29.60 3.20
CA TRP A 52 16.86 -30.21 3.96
C TRP A 52 16.80 -29.70 5.41
N PHE A 53 17.96 -29.61 6.08
CA PHE A 53 18.07 -29.00 7.42
C PHE A 53 17.73 -27.50 7.42
N TYR A 54 18.19 -26.75 6.41
CA TYR A 54 17.91 -25.32 6.21
C TYR A 54 16.41 -25.07 6.10
N ARG A 55 15.76 -25.79 5.19
CA ARG A 55 14.31 -25.70 4.98
C ARG A 55 13.51 -26.12 6.21
N SER A 56 13.93 -27.18 6.90
CA SER A 56 13.23 -27.71 8.08
C SER A 56 13.31 -26.75 9.27
N SER A 57 14.37 -25.96 9.41
CA SER A 57 14.48 -24.94 10.47
C SER A 57 13.39 -23.86 10.39
N TYR A 58 12.87 -23.54 9.20
CA TYR A 58 11.79 -22.55 9.04
C TYR A 58 10.41 -23.06 9.46
N THR A 59 10.24 -24.36 9.71
CA THR A 59 8.93 -24.96 10.03
C THR A 59 8.51 -24.85 11.50
N LEU A 60 9.27 -24.15 12.36
CA LEU A 60 8.98 -23.91 13.78
C LEU A 60 8.36 -25.12 14.50
N SER A 61 9.08 -26.23 14.48
CA SER A 61 8.67 -27.46 15.18
C SER A 61 9.43 -27.60 16.51
N ARG A 62 8.98 -28.54 17.36
CA ARG A 62 9.73 -28.99 18.56
C ARG A 62 11.18 -29.40 18.24
N TRP A 63 11.43 -29.80 16.99
CA TRP A 63 12.72 -30.24 16.47
C TRP A 63 13.61 -29.12 15.94
N SER A 64 13.19 -27.85 16.03
CA SER A 64 13.99 -26.69 15.61
C SER A 64 15.44 -26.66 16.16
N PRO A 65 15.70 -27.02 17.44
CA PRO A 65 17.07 -27.11 17.94
C PRO A 65 17.92 -28.14 17.19
N LEU A 66 17.32 -29.28 16.82
CA LEU A 66 17.99 -30.35 16.07
C LEU A 66 18.31 -29.89 14.64
N TRP A 67 17.38 -29.18 13.99
CA TRP A 67 17.60 -28.67 12.65
C TRP A 67 18.69 -27.59 12.61
N ILE A 68 18.68 -26.65 13.56
CA ILE A 68 19.70 -25.61 13.66
C ILE A 68 21.06 -26.22 14.05
N GLY A 69 21.07 -27.16 15.00
CA GLY A 69 22.27 -27.88 15.41
C GLY A 69 22.94 -28.66 14.28
N GLY A 70 22.14 -29.37 13.46
CA GLY A 70 22.65 -30.06 12.28
C GLY A 70 23.28 -29.12 11.25
N GLN A 71 22.73 -27.91 11.08
CA GLN A 71 23.35 -26.91 10.21
C GLN A 71 24.71 -26.43 10.73
N TYR A 72 24.88 -26.27 12.06
CA TYR A 72 26.19 -25.91 12.63
C TYR A 72 27.24 -26.99 12.39
N LEU A 73 26.87 -28.27 12.60
CA LEU A 73 27.80 -29.38 12.38
C LEU A 73 28.25 -29.44 10.91
N LEU A 74 27.30 -29.29 9.97
CA LEU A 74 27.61 -29.25 8.55
C LEU A 74 28.45 -28.01 8.18
N ALA A 75 28.14 -26.84 8.74
CA ALA A 75 28.90 -25.62 8.49
C ALA A 75 30.35 -25.71 8.99
N ILE A 76 30.58 -26.28 10.18
CA ILE A 76 31.91 -26.56 10.72
C ILE A 76 32.64 -27.55 9.80
N TYR A 77 31.99 -28.66 9.43
CA TYR A 77 32.55 -29.66 8.53
C TYR A 77 32.99 -29.05 7.19
N PHE A 78 32.12 -28.27 6.54
CA PHE A 78 32.44 -27.63 5.26
C PHE A 78 33.59 -26.61 5.38
N TYR A 79 33.67 -25.88 6.49
CA TYR A 79 34.75 -24.93 6.72
C TYR A 79 36.12 -25.61 6.89
N LEU A 80 36.16 -26.73 7.64
CA LEU A 80 37.36 -27.53 7.84
C LEU A 80 37.83 -28.20 6.53
N ASN A 81 36.90 -28.53 5.63
CA ASN A 81 37.19 -29.09 4.30
C ASN A 81 37.42 -28.02 3.20
N ASN A 82 37.77 -26.80 3.59
CA ASN A 82 38.16 -25.71 2.67
C ASN A 82 37.08 -25.19 1.71
N ILE A 83 35.80 -25.48 1.96
CA ILE A 83 34.68 -24.94 1.18
C ILE A 83 34.28 -23.52 1.65
N GLY A 84 34.84 -23.05 2.77
CA GLY A 84 34.68 -21.67 3.27
C GLY A 84 33.54 -21.49 4.27
N LEU A 85 33.33 -20.25 4.74
CA LEU A 85 32.37 -19.94 5.81
C LEU A 85 30.94 -19.70 5.32
N TYR A 86 30.64 -19.93 4.03
CA TYR A 86 29.35 -19.59 3.42
C TYR A 86 28.15 -20.15 4.19
N PHE A 87 28.25 -21.39 4.66
CA PHE A 87 27.17 -22.07 5.38
C PHE A 87 26.79 -21.39 6.71
N PHE A 88 27.69 -20.63 7.33
CA PHE A 88 27.36 -19.86 8.53
C PHE A 88 26.37 -18.72 8.25
N VAL A 89 26.41 -18.11 7.06
CA VAL A 89 25.46 -17.06 6.67
C VAL A 89 24.03 -17.59 6.66
N PHE A 90 23.81 -18.82 6.21
CA PHE A 90 22.49 -19.45 6.21
C PHE A 90 21.96 -19.62 7.64
N THR A 91 22.79 -20.14 8.55
CA THR A 91 22.41 -20.31 9.96
C THR A 91 22.13 -18.95 10.63
N ALA A 92 22.93 -17.93 10.33
CA ALA A 92 22.74 -16.58 10.82
C ALA A 92 21.37 -16.01 10.41
N TRP A 93 20.99 -16.17 9.15
CA TRP A 93 19.69 -15.70 8.64
C TRP A 93 18.51 -16.49 9.19
N VAL A 94 18.65 -17.80 9.43
CA VAL A 94 17.63 -18.60 10.12
C VAL A 94 17.39 -18.03 11.53
N ILE A 95 18.44 -17.83 12.32
CA ILE A 95 18.32 -17.31 13.70
C ILE A 95 17.71 -15.90 13.71
N GLY A 96 18.13 -15.04 12.79
CA GLY A 96 17.60 -13.69 12.65
C GLY A 96 16.12 -13.64 12.27
N SER A 97 15.70 -14.51 11.35
CA SER A 97 14.34 -14.52 10.80
C SER A 97 13.33 -15.24 11.69
N LEU A 98 13.75 -16.21 12.52
CA LEU A 98 12.83 -16.98 13.35
C LEU A 98 12.15 -16.11 14.43
N PRO A 99 10.88 -16.40 14.77
CA PRO A 99 10.08 -15.61 15.71
C PRO A 99 10.42 -15.87 17.19
N PHE A 100 11.70 -15.91 17.52
CA PHE A 100 12.15 -16.13 18.90
C PHE A 100 11.89 -14.92 19.79
N ASN A 101 11.60 -15.21 21.07
CA ASN A 101 11.62 -14.22 22.15
C ASN A 101 13.04 -13.67 22.33
N LYS A 102 13.17 -12.50 22.99
CA LYS A 102 14.47 -11.87 23.24
C LYS A 102 15.47 -12.84 23.88
N PHE A 103 15.05 -13.60 24.88
CA PHE A 103 15.91 -14.59 25.55
C PHE A 103 16.42 -15.66 24.59
N HIS A 104 15.52 -16.40 23.93
CA HIS A 104 15.87 -17.47 23.00
C HIS A 104 16.74 -16.98 21.83
N PHE A 105 16.48 -15.78 21.31
CA PHE A 105 17.33 -15.21 20.27
C PHE A 105 18.79 -15.04 20.73
N HIS A 106 19.02 -14.44 21.92
CA HIS A 106 20.39 -14.24 22.42
C HIS A 106 21.06 -15.58 22.75
N TRP A 107 20.29 -16.57 23.22
CA TRP A 107 20.80 -17.92 23.44
C TRP A 107 21.30 -18.58 22.14
N TYR A 108 20.48 -18.59 21.09
CA TYR A 108 20.89 -19.13 19.78
C TYR A 108 22.01 -18.32 19.13
N LEU A 109 22.03 -17.00 19.33
CA LEU A 109 23.09 -16.13 18.87
C LEU A 109 24.43 -16.45 19.55
N MET A 110 24.41 -16.70 20.87
CA MET A 110 25.58 -17.12 21.63
C MET A 110 26.12 -18.45 21.11
N ILE A 111 25.25 -19.45 20.91
CA ILE A 111 25.62 -20.75 20.34
C ILE A 111 26.22 -20.59 18.93
N TYR A 112 25.64 -19.73 18.10
CA TYR A 112 26.17 -19.43 16.77
C TYR A 112 27.60 -18.89 16.82
N TYR A 113 27.88 -17.92 17.70
CA TYR A 113 29.24 -17.37 17.84
C TYR A 113 30.22 -18.38 18.43
N ILE A 114 29.78 -19.25 19.35
CA ILE A 114 30.60 -20.36 19.86
C ILE A 114 30.94 -21.33 18.72
N ALA A 115 29.95 -21.73 17.90
CA ALA A 115 30.17 -22.60 16.76
C ALA A 115 31.11 -21.98 15.71
N LEU A 116 30.96 -20.68 15.44
CA LEU A 116 31.86 -19.93 14.57
C LEU A 116 33.29 -19.90 15.12
N PHE A 117 33.45 -19.65 16.43
CA PHE A 117 34.75 -19.67 17.08
C PHE A 117 35.41 -21.05 17.02
N ILE A 118 34.66 -22.13 17.31
CA ILE A 118 35.14 -23.51 17.21
C ILE A 118 35.59 -23.82 15.78
N ALA A 119 34.83 -23.41 14.76
CA ALA A 119 35.21 -23.62 13.36
C ALA A 119 36.55 -22.92 13.04
N LEU A 120 36.66 -21.64 13.40
CA LEU A 120 37.86 -20.83 13.19
C LEU A 120 39.08 -21.41 13.89
N ALA A 121 38.96 -21.71 15.19
CA ALA A 121 40.02 -22.29 16.01
C ALA A 121 40.45 -23.67 15.49
N GLY A 122 39.49 -24.52 15.13
CA GLY A 122 39.75 -25.84 14.55
C GLY A 122 40.56 -25.76 13.25
N LYS A 123 40.26 -24.78 12.39
CA LYS A 123 41.03 -24.60 11.16
C LYS A 123 42.46 -24.10 11.42
N VAL A 124 42.62 -23.16 12.35
CA VAL A 124 43.95 -22.68 12.76
C VAL A 124 44.78 -23.84 13.31
N PHE A 125 44.19 -24.69 14.16
CA PHE A 125 44.85 -25.83 14.76
C PHE A 125 45.24 -26.92 13.75
N LEU A 126 44.34 -27.28 12.83
CA LEU A 126 44.55 -28.40 11.91
C LEU A 126 45.48 -28.07 10.73
N THR A 127 45.46 -26.83 10.25
CA THR A 127 46.08 -26.50 8.95
C THR A 127 47.13 -25.40 9.01
N GLN A 128 47.44 -24.88 10.21
CA GLN A 128 48.23 -23.65 10.41
C GLN A 128 47.72 -22.55 9.46
N PHE A 129 46.64 -21.87 9.84
CA PHE A 129 45.94 -20.92 8.96
C PHE A 129 46.91 -19.93 8.27
N HIS A 130 46.97 -19.99 6.94
CA HIS A 130 47.71 -19.04 6.12
C HIS A 130 46.74 -18.01 5.54
N TRP A 131 47.07 -16.72 5.68
CA TRP A 131 46.32 -15.68 5.02
C TRP A 131 46.44 -15.81 3.49
N PRO A 132 45.38 -15.48 2.73
CA PRO A 132 45.46 -15.39 1.28
C PRO A 132 46.64 -14.50 0.84
N ALA A 133 47.40 -14.94 -0.17
CA ALA A 133 48.60 -14.22 -0.61
C ALA A 133 48.26 -12.84 -1.21
N SER A 134 47.14 -12.71 -1.92
CA SER A 134 46.73 -11.45 -2.52
C SER A 134 46.10 -10.50 -1.50
N SER A 135 46.47 -9.22 -1.55
CA SER A 135 45.89 -8.16 -0.70
C SER A 135 44.37 -8.06 -0.85
N SER A 136 43.87 -8.21 -2.08
CA SER A 136 42.42 -8.21 -2.38
C SER A 136 41.69 -9.37 -1.72
N ALA A 137 42.23 -10.59 -1.74
CA ALA A 137 41.59 -11.75 -1.10
C ALA A 137 41.61 -11.64 0.44
N ARG A 138 42.65 -11.03 1.02
CA ARG A 138 42.69 -10.71 2.46
C ARG A 138 41.59 -9.72 2.84
N ALA A 139 41.47 -8.62 2.09
CA ALA A 139 40.43 -7.63 2.32
C ALA A 139 39.02 -8.26 2.20
N PHE A 140 38.79 -9.06 1.16
CA PHE A 140 37.53 -9.77 0.97
C PHE A 140 37.20 -10.71 2.14
N SER A 141 38.19 -11.46 2.65
CA SER A 141 38.01 -12.38 3.78
C SER A 141 37.61 -11.63 5.06
N VAL A 142 38.22 -10.49 5.33
CA VAL A 142 37.88 -9.64 6.49
C VAL A 142 36.46 -9.09 6.35
N ILE A 143 36.11 -8.53 5.19
CA ILE A 143 34.77 -8.00 4.93
C ILE A 143 33.71 -9.11 5.07
N PHE A 144 34.00 -10.30 4.53
CA PHE A 144 33.09 -11.44 4.61
C PHE A 144 32.92 -11.93 6.07
N MET A 145 33.97 -11.87 6.88
CA MET A 145 33.90 -12.19 8.31
C MET A 145 32.99 -11.22 9.07
N PHE A 146 33.12 -9.90 8.81
CA PHE A 146 32.20 -8.91 9.37
C PHE A 146 30.76 -9.15 8.93
N PHE A 147 30.55 -9.51 7.66
CA PHE A 147 29.24 -9.85 7.13
C PHE A 147 28.61 -11.04 7.87
N ILE A 148 29.38 -12.11 8.11
CA ILE A 148 28.93 -13.30 8.87
C ILE A 148 28.56 -12.94 10.31
N ILE A 149 29.35 -12.08 10.96
CA ILE A 149 29.10 -11.65 12.35
C ILE A 149 27.83 -10.80 12.44
N LEU A 150 27.59 -9.90 11.49
CA LEU A 150 26.44 -8.98 11.50
C LEU A 150 25.15 -9.58 10.92
N SER A 151 25.27 -10.65 10.13
CA SER A 151 24.15 -11.29 9.44
C SER A 151 22.96 -11.69 10.34
N PRO A 152 23.14 -12.25 11.57
CA PRO A 152 22.01 -12.56 12.45
C PRO A 152 21.21 -11.32 12.86
N LEU A 153 21.90 -10.20 13.07
CA LEU A 153 21.29 -8.91 13.40
C LEU A 153 20.54 -8.33 12.20
N GLY A 154 21.13 -8.46 11.00
CA GLY A 154 20.48 -8.10 9.73
C GLY A 154 19.16 -8.85 9.52
N GLY A 155 19.18 -10.18 9.68
CA GLY A 155 17.96 -11.00 9.57
C GLY A 155 16.88 -10.58 10.58
N ARG A 156 17.27 -10.28 11.82
CA ARG A 156 16.35 -9.80 12.85
C ARG A 156 15.79 -8.41 12.55
N SER A 157 16.62 -7.51 12.03
CA SER A 157 16.21 -6.17 11.61
C SER A 157 15.15 -6.25 10.50
N VAL A 158 15.42 -7.02 9.45
CA VAL A 158 14.51 -7.23 8.32
C VAL A 158 13.17 -7.77 8.80
N ARG A 159 13.17 -8.80 9.66
CA ARG A 159 11.95 -9.34 10.28
C ARG A 159 11.16 -8.28 11.04
N ASN A 160 11.83 -7.49 11.89
CA ASN A 160 11.17 -6.45 12.68
C ASN A 160 10.54 -5.39 11.79
N THR A 161 11.18 -5.02 10.67
CA THR A 161 10.63 -4.09 9.69
C THR A 161 9.36 -4.65 9.04
N TYR A 162 9.37 -5.90 8.57
CA TYR A 162 8.16 -6.53 8.01
C TYR A 162 7.00 -6.59 9.01
N LEU A 163 7.28 -6.94 10.26
CA LEU A 163 6.27 -6.94 11.33
C LEU A 163 5.70 -5.54 11.59
N ARG A 164 6.57 -4.52 11.66
CA ARG A 164 6.15 -3.12 11.84
C ARG A 164 5.28 -2.65 10.70
N SER A 165 5.65 -2.92 9.45
CA SER A 165 4.85 -2.56 8.27
C SER A 165 3.47 -3.22 8.30
N GLY A 166 3.39 -4.49 8.71
CA GLY A 166 2.11 -5.20 8.87
C GLY A 166 1.22 -4.58 9.95
N ILE A 167 1.79 -4.28 11.13
CA ILE A 167 1.07 -3.63 12.23
C ILE A 167 0.60 -2.23 11.83
N LEU A 168 1.45 -1.44 11.18
CA LEU A 168 1.12 -0.09 10.71
C LEU A 168 -0.05 -0.12 9.70
N LYS A 169 -0.04 -1.08 8.76
CA LYS A 169 -1.14 -1.26 7.81
C LYS A 169 -2.46 -1.57 8.53
N GLN A 170 -2.42 -2.45 9.54
CA GLN A 170 -3.61 -2.78 10.33
C GLN A 170 -4.09 -1.60 11.19
N GLN A 171 -3.18 -0.83 11.78
CA GLN A 171 -3.51 0.38 12.55
C GLN A 171 -4.14 1.44 11.67
N LYS A 172 -3.60 1.67 10.46
CA LYS A 172 -4.18 2.61 9.49
C LYS A 172 -5.62 2.23 9.14
N GLN A 173 -5.88 0.95 8.84
CA GLN A 173 -7.23 0.46 8.55
C GLN A 173 -8.20 0.67 9.74
N ARG A 174 -7.75 0.42 10.98
CA ARG A 174 -8.55 0.68 12.17
C ARG A 174 -8.85 2.17 12.35
N TYR A 175 -7.87 3.02 12.11
CA TYR A 175 -8.03 4.47 12.24
C TYR A 175 -9.01 5.02 11.19
N GLU A 176 -8.94 4.56 9.94
CA GLU A 176 -9.90 4.93 8.89
C GLU A 176 -11.34 4.52 9.23
N LEU A 177 -11.54 3.35 9.84
CA LEU A 177 -12.86 2.92 10.31
C LEU A 177 -13.38 3.80 11.45
N LEU A 178 -12.50 4.17 12.39
CA LEU A 178 -12.86 5.06 13.50
C LEU A 178 -13.22 6.46 13.01
N ILE A 179 -12.43 7.04 12.11
CA ILE A 179 -12.74 8.35 11.50
C ILE A 179 -14.10 8.29 10.80
N ARG A 180 -14.33 7.28 9.95
CA ARG A 180 -15.61 7.12 9.25
C ARG A 180 -16.79 7.01 10.21
N ARG A 181 -16.63 6.29 11.32
CA ARG A 181 -17.68 6.14 12.34
C ARG A 181 -17.92 7.46 13.07
N GLN A 182 -16.87 8.12 13.53
CA GLN A 182 -16.96 9.40 14.24
C GLN A 182 -17.64 10.47 13.38
N GLU A 183 -17.31 10.52 12.09
CA GLU A 183 -17.94 11.46 11.17
C GLU A 183 -19.42 11.10 10.95
N ARG A 184 -19.75 9.82 10.78
CA ARG A 184 -21.15 9.37 10.72
C ARG A 184 -21.95 9.72 11.98
N ASP A 185 -21.35 9.58 13.16
CA ASP A 185 -22.01 9.87 14.44
C ASP A 185 -22.13 11.40 14.68
N ARG A 186 -21.18 12.20 14.20
CA ARG A 186 -21.29 13.66 14.16
C ARG A 186 -22.44 14.10 13.26
N ILE A 187 -22.45 13.58 12.03
CA ILE A 187 -23.51 13.80 11.04
C ILE A 187 -24.89 13.45 11.60
N ALA A 188 -25.02 12.28 12.24
CA ALA A 188 -26.30 11.83 12.78
C ALA A 188 -26.82 12.81 13.85
N ARG A 189 -25.94 13.38 14.68
CA ARG A 189 -26.30 14.41 15.66
C ARG A 189 -26.67 15.73 14.99
N ASP A 190 -25.84 16.25 14.09
CA ASP A 190 -26.12 17.53 13.40
C ASP A 190 -27.45 17.47 12.63
N LEU A 191 -27.74 16.32 12.00
CA LEU A 191 -29.03 16.06 11.34
C LEU A 191 -30.17 15.94 12.36
N HIS A 192 -29.99 15.20 13.46
CA HIS A 192 -31.03 15.03 14.47
C HIS A 192 -31.41 16.36 15.12
N ASP A 193 -30.44 17.20 15.45
CA ASP A 193 -30.67 18.50 16.09
C ASP A 193 -31.40 19.46 15.13
N SER A 194 -30.91 19.56 13.89
CA SER A 194 -31.50 20.45 12.87
C SER A 194 -32.91 20.00 12.46
N LEU A 195 -33.12 18.69 12.23
CA LEU A 195 -34.42 18.15 11.84
C LEU A 195 -35.40 18.13 13.01
N GLY A 196 -34.93 17.79 14.20
CA GLY A 196 -35.74 17.72 15.41
C GLY A 196 -36.38 19.07 15.73
N GLN A 197 -35.60 20.15 15.67
CA GLN A 197 -36.13 21.51 15.84
C GLN A 197 -37.13 21.88 14.74
N ALA A 198 -36.78 21.66 13.47
CA ALA A 198 -37.64 22.02 12.35
C ALA A 198 -39.00 21.27 12.37
N PHE A 199 -39.01 19.98 12.66
CA PHE A 199 -40.25 19.20 12.78
C PHE A 199 -41.06 19.63 14.00
N THR A 200 -40.42 19.95 15.12
CA THR A 200 -41.12 20.48 16.31
C THR A 200 -41.84 21.79 15.98
N THR A 201 -41.19 22.71 15.25
CA THR A 201 -41.82 23.95 14.79
C THR A 201 -43.00 23.69 13.87
N ILE A 202 -42.86 22.77 12.91
CA ILE A 202 -43.95 22.38 12.00
C ILE A 202 -45.15 21.82 12.76
N THR A 203 -44.92 20.95 13.75
CA THR A 203 -45.99 20.38 14.60
C THR A 203 -46.72 21.47 15.38
N ILE A 204 -45.99 22.39 16.02
CA ILE A 204 -46.60 23.51 16.77
C ILE A 204 -47.43 24.42 15.84
N GLN A 205 -46.91 24.75 14.66
CA GLN A 205 -47.63 25.56 13.67
C GLN A 205 -48.89 24.85 13.16
N ALA A 206 -48.83 23.54 12.94
CA ALA A 206 -49.98 22.74 12.52
C ALA A 206 -51.08 22.72 13.60
N ASP A 207 -50.72 22.51 14.87
CA ASP A 207 -51.66 22.55 16.00
C ASP A 207 -52.33 23.92 16.15
N LEU A 208 -51.56 25.01 16.02
CA LEU A 208 -52.10 26.37 16.04
C LEU A 208 -53.05 26.61 14.88
N THR A 209 -52.67 26.17 13.67
CA THR A 209 -53.49 26.29 12.46
C THR A 209 -54.82 25.56 12.62
N GLN A 210 -54.81 24.37 13.23
CA GLN A 210 -56.02 23.59 13.47
C GLN A 210 -57.00 24.30 14.41
N LYS A 211 -56.49 25.01 15.43
CA LYS A 211 -57.31 25.79 16.38
C LYS A 211 -57.98 27.01 15.76
N ILE A 212 -57.33 27.67 14.81
CA ILE A 212 -57.86 28.88 14.15
C ILE A 212 -58.66 28.60 12.88
N LEU A 213 -58.67 27.35 12.41
CA LEU A 213 -59.29 26.95 11.13
C LEU A 213 -60.77 27.34 11.02
N THR A 214 -61.52 27.18 12.12
CA THR A 214 -62.95 27.53 12.19
C THR A 214 -63.21 29.01 12.46
N GLN A 215 -62.28 29.70 13.12
CA GLN A 215 -62.44 31.10 13.55
C GLN A 215 -61.95 32.10 12.51
N ASN A 216 -60.84 31.78 11.81
CA ASN A 216 -60.24 32.62 10.78
C ASN A 216 -59.64 31.75 9.66
N PRO A 217 -60.47 31.24 8.73
CA PRO A 217 -60.04 30.32 7.68
C PRO A 217 -59.03 30.94 6.70
N THR A 218 -59.08 32.26 6.51
CA THR A 218 -58.11 33.03 5.71
C THR A 218 -56.69 32.96 6.30
N GLU A 219 -56.56 33.21 7.61
CA GLU A 219 -55.26 33.15 8.28
C GLU A 219 -54.75 31.71 8.40
N ALA A 220 -55.65 30.75 8.60
CA ALA A 220 -55.31 29.32 8.61
C ALA A 220 -54.75 28.85 7.26
N LYS A 221 -55.32 29.31 6.13
CA LYS A 221 -54.81 29.01 4.79
C LYS A 221 -53.41 29.58 4.55
N LYS A 222 -53.11 30.75 5.12
CA LYS A 222 -51.77 31.35 5.08
C LYS A 222 -50.77 30.51 5.88
N GLN A 223 -51.10 30.14 7.13
CA GLN A 223 -50.22 29.27 7.93
C GLN A 223 -49.97 27.89 7.28
N LEU A 224 -50.99 27.27 6.67
CA LEU A 224 -50.79 26.03 5.90
C LEU A 224 -49.78 26.18 4.75
N THR A 225 -49.77 27.35 4.09
CA THR A 225 -48.84 27.65 3.01
C THR A 225 -47.41 27.83 3.54
N ASP A 226 -47.26 28.50 4.68
CA ASP A 226 -45.97 28.69 5.35
C ASP A 226 -45.39 27.37 5.88
N ILE A 227 -46.23 26.52 6.48
CA ILE A 227 -45.86 25.16 6.91
C ILE A 227 -45.36 24.34 5.71
N LYS A 228 -46.10 24.36 4.59
CA LYS A 228 -45.69 23.66 3.36
C LYS A 228 -44.34 24.15 2.83
N LYS A 229 -44.13 25.47 2.81
CA LYS A 229 -42.87 26.08 2.37
C LYS A 229 -41.71 25.69 3.29
N SER A 230 -41.91 25.76 4.60
CA SER A 230 -40.94 25.36 5.61
C SER A 230 -40.56 23.88 5.49
N ALA A 231 -41.53 22.99 5.31
CA ALA A 231 -41.29 21.56 5.08
C ALA A 231 -40.46 21.30 3.82
N GLN A 232 -40.75 21.99 2.71
CA GLN A 232 -39.98 21.88 1.46
C GLN A 232 -38.56 22.41 1.60
N GLN A 233 -38.36 23.53 2.29
CA GLN A 233 -37.02 24.07 2.57
C GLN A 233 -36.18 23.12 3.42
N ASN A 234 -36.75 22.55 4.48
CA ASN A 234 -36.08 21.56 5.32
C ASN A 234 -35.72 20.27 4.55
N LEU A 235 -36.62 19.78 3.70
CA LEU A 235 -36.32 18.63 2.81
C LEU A 235 -35.16 18.93 1.84
N ASN A 236 -35.08 20.15 1.30
CA ASN A 236 -33.98 20.56 0.44
C ASN A 236 -32.65 20.67 1.20
N LEU A 237 -32.66 21.20 2.42
CA LEU A 237 -31.50 21.22 3.31
C LEU A 237 -30.99 19.80 3.60
N VAL A 238 -31.88 18.86 3.93
CA VAL A 238 -31.50 17.45 4.12
C VAL A 238 -30.88 16.86 2.86
N ARG A 239 -31.49 17.09 1.69
CA ARG A 239 -30.93 16.63 0.41
C ARG A 239 -29.56 17.22 0.14
N GLN A 240 -29.35 18.51 0.41
CA GLN A 240 -28.05 19.17 0.27
C GLN A 240 -27.00 18.59 1.23
N ILE A 241 -27.36 18.38 2.52
CA ILE A 241 -26.46 17.76 3.49
C ILE A 241 -26.09 16.34 3.05
N VAL A 242 -27.06 15.50 2.67
CA VAL A 242 -26.82 14.13 2.16
C VAL A 242 -25.96 14.12 0.90
N THR A 243 -26.12 15.11 0.02
CA THR A 243 -25.32 15.23 -1.20
C THR A 243 -23.89 15.69 -0.88
N ASN A 244 -23.72 16.68 -0.01
CA ASN A 244 -22.40 17.16 0.45
C ASN A 244 -21.65 16.12 1.28
N MET A 245 -22.35 15.24 2.00
CA MET A 245 -21.75 14.09 2.70
C MET A 245 -21.24 12.99 1.76
N ARG A 246 -21.71 12.97 0.51
CA ARG A 246 -21.18 12.08 -0.54
C ARG A 246 -20.01 12.69 -1.30
N THR A 247 -19.82 14.00 -1.26
CA THR A 247 -18.71 14.66 -1.95
C THR A 247 -17.44 14.54 -1.13
N LEU A 248 -16.61 13.59 -1.53
CA LEU A 248 -15.25 13.44 -1.04
C LEU A 248 -14.44 14.70 -1.37
N SER A 249 -13.45 15.01 -0.54
CA SER A 249 -12.41 15.96 -0.93
C SER A 249 -11.64 15.44 -2.14
N LEU A 250 -10.98 16.33 -2.89
CA LEU A 250 -10.18 15.93 -4.05
C LEU A 250 -9.10 14.89 -3.68
N PRO A 251 -8.33 15.02 -2.59
CA PRO A 251 -7.38 13.98 -2.16
C PRO A 251 -8.05 12.63 -1.84
N GLU A 252 -9.19 12.63 -1.15
CA GLU A 252 -9.94 11.40 -0.87
C GLU A 252 -10.48 10.74 -2.14
N THR A 253 -10.87 11.57 -3.12
CA THR A 253 -11.33 11.10 -4.43
C THR A 253 -10.17 10.43 -5.18
N LEU A 254 -8.99 11.07 -5.22
CA LEU A 254 -7.80 10.51 -5.86
C LEU A 254 -7.37 9.18 -5.23
N ILE A 255 -7.41 9.07 -3.89
CA ILE A 255 -7.13 7.81 -3.19
C ILE A 255 -8.10 6.71 -3.64
N LYS A 256 -9.41 6.97 -3.63
CA LYS A 256 -10.40 5.97 -4.07
C LYS A 256 -10.25 5.60 -5.54
N LEU A 257 -9.93 6.57 -6.39
CA LEU A 257 -9.71 6.32 -7.81
C LEU A 257 -8.43 5.52 -8.07
N THR A 258 -7.40 5.71 -7.24
CA THR A 258 -6.17 4.90 -7.26
C THR A 258 -6.49 3.44 -6.94
N ASP A 259 -7.24 3.19 -5.86
CA ASP A 259 -7.66 1.83 -5.48
C ASP A 259 -8.50 1.18 -6.59
N LYS A 260 -9.44 1.94 -7.17
CA LYS A 260 -10.27 1.47 -8.29
C LYS A 260 -9.43 1.14 -9.53
N LEU A 261 -8.49 1.98 -9.92
CA LEU A 261 -7.63 1.74 -11.09
C LEU A 261 -6.72 0.53 -10.91
N GLN A 262 -6.24 0.26 -9.68
CA GLN A 262 -5.46 -0.93 -9.37
C GLN A 262 -6.23 -2.24 -9.62
N GLU A 263 -7.55 -2.26 -9.38
CA GLU A 263 -8.40 -3.44 -9.69
C GLU A 263 -8.40 -3.77 -11.18
N PHE A 264 -8.28 -2.76 -12.04
CA PHE A 264 -8.21 -2.89 -13.50
C PHE A 264 -6.77 -2.95 -14.04
N LYS A 265 -5.76 -3.00 -13.17
CA LYS A 265 -4.32 -2.99 -13.53
C LYS A 265 -3.89 -1.75 -14.32
N VAL A 266 -4.55 -0.62 -14.09
CA VAL A 266 -4.20 0.67 -14.68
C VAL A 266 -3.40 1.47 -13.65
N SER A 267 -2.28 2.07 -14.07
CA SER A 267 -1.44 2.90 -13.20
C SER A 267 -1.95 4.34 -13.19
N LEU A 268 -2.07 4.94 -11.99
CA LEU A 268 -2.34 6.37 -11.83
C LEU A 268 -1.07 7.10 -11.40
N ILE A 269 -0.68 8.11 -12.16
CA ILE A 269 0.45 9.00 -11.84
C ILE A 269 -0.10 10.39 -11.56
N THR A 270 0.17 10.95 -10.38
CA THR A 270 -0.17 12.34 -10.04
C THR A 270 1.09 13.20 -9.94
N GLU A 271 1.05 14.38 -10.53
CA GLU A 271 2.13 15.37 -10.48
C GLU A 271 1.63 16.65 -9.80
N ASN A 272 2.38 17.17 -8.81
CA ASN A 272 2.07 18.40 -8.09
C ASN A 272 0.71 18.43 -7.37
N GLU A 273 0.14 17.27 -7.03
CA GLU A 273 -1.14 17.13 -6.30
C GLU A 273 -1.22 18.00 -5.03
N ASN A 274 -0.08 18.27 -4.37
CA ASN A 274 -0.02 19.09 -3.16
C ASN A 274 -0.57 20.51 -3.34
N LEU A 275 -0.53 21.09 -4.55
CA LEU A 275 -1.12 22.40 -4.83
C LEU A 275 -2.63 22.41 -4.55
N SER A 276 -3.31 21.28 -4.78
CA SER A 276 -4.75 21.19 -4.61
C SER A 276 -5.26 21.37 -3.18
N LYS A 277 -4.36 21.25 -2.18
CA LYS A 277 -4.71 21.37 -0.76
C LYS A 277 -5.12 22.77 -0.35
N THR A 278 -4.61 23.80 -1.04
CA THR A 278 -4.87 25.22 -0.74
C THR A 278 -6.07 25.75 -1.51
N TRP A 279 -6.59 25.01 -2.50
CA TRP A 279 -7.69 25.46 -3.34
C TRP A 279 -9.04 25.50 -2.59
N PRO A 280 -9.98 26.38 -2.97
CA PRO A 280 -11.30 26.42 -2.36
C PRO A 280 -12.03 25.07 -2.49
N LYS A 281 -12.76 24.65 -1.44
CA LYS A 281 -13.46 23.35 -1.41
C LYS A 281 -14.41 23.14 -2.60
N LYS A 282 -15.12 24.20 -3.02
CA LYS A 282 -16.03 24.17 -4.17
C LYS A 282 -15.28 23.84 -5.47
N ILE A 283 -14.09 24.42 -5.66
CA ILE A 283 -13.21 24.14 -6.81
C ILE A 283 -12.69 22.71 -6.74
N GLN A 284 -12.22 22.27 -5.56
CA GLN A 284 -11.81 20.87 -5.35
C GLN A 284 -12.91 19.87 -5.71
N GLN A 285 -14.18 20.15 -5.36
CA GLN A 285 -15.33 19.30 -5.69
C GLN A 285 -15.60 19.24 -7.20
N THR A 286 -15.55 20.38 -7.90
CA THR A 286 -15.71 20.42 -9.36
C THR A 286 -14.60 19.61 -10.05
N ILE A 287 -13.35 19.79 -9.62
CA ILE A 287 -12.18 19.05 -10.15
C ILE A 287 -12.34 17.55 -9.89
N ALA A 288 -12.71 17.16 -8.68
CA ALA A 288 -12.92 15.76 -8.31
C ALA A 288 -13.98 15.08 -9.19
N ALA A 289 -15.09 15.78 -9.49
CA ALA A 289 -16.13 15.27 -10.36
C ALA A 289 -15.65 15.09 -11.82
N VAL A 290 -14.87 16.03 -12.35
CA VAL A 290 -14.29 15.93 -13.69
C VAL A 290 -13.28 14.77 -13.77
N ILE A 291 -12.40 14.64 -12.78
CA ILE A 291 -11.42 13.54 -12.72
C ILE A 291 -12.13 12.17 -12.62
N GLN A 292 -13.18 12.07 -11.80
CA GLN A 292 -13.94 10.82 -11.65
C GLN A 292 -14.59 10.39 -12.96
N GLU A 293 -15.16 11.33 -13.71
CA GLU A 293 -15.77 11.06 -15.02
C GLU A 293 -14.70 10.69 -16.06
N ALA A 294 -13.58 11.43 -16.08
CA ALA A 294 -12.44 11.13 -16.96
C ALA A 294 -11.91 9.71 -16.75
N ILE A 295 -11.64 9.32 -15.49
CA ILE A 295 -11.18 7.97 -15.16
C ILE A 295 -12.23 6.90 -15.51
N THR A 296 -13.51 7.21 -15.32
CA THR A 296 -14.60 6.30 -15.72
C THR A 296 -14.60 6.09 -17.24
N ASN A 297 -14.40 7.16 -18.02
CA ASN A 297 -14.29 7.08 -19.47
C ASN A 297 -13.06 6.28 -19.91
N THR A 298 -11.91 6.48 -19.26
CA THR A 298 -10.70 5.71 -19.55
C THR A 298 -10.92 4.21 -19.32
N LEU A 299 -11.58 3.83 -18.22
CA LEU A 299 -11.88 2.44 -17.90
C LEU A 299 -12.93 1.81 -18.83
N GLN A 300 -13.96 2.57 -19.22
CA GLN A 300 -15.05 2.04 -20.06
C GLN A 300 -14.72 2.02 -21.55
N TYR A 301 -13.99 3.02 -22.04
CA TYR A 301 -13.79 3.25 -23.48
C TYR A 301 -12.33 3.33 -23.91
N GLY A 302 -11.41 3.71 -23.00
CA GLY A 302 -10.01 4.00 -23.34
C GLY A 302 -9.10 2.77 -23.44
N GLN A 303 -9.34 1.72 -22.65
CA GLN A 303 -8.42 0.55 -22.52
C GLN A 303 -6.96 0.94 -22.19
N ALA A 304 -6.78 2.06 -21.49
CA ALA A 304 -5.47 2.57 -21.10
C ALA A 304 -4.76 1.68 -20.07
N GLN A 305 -3.43 1.73 -20.05
CA GLN A 305 -2.58 1.11 -19.03
C GLN A 305 -2.05 2.14 -18.03
N GLU A 306 -1.98 3.41 -18.42
CA GLU A 306 -1.52 4.52 -17.60
C GLU A 306 -2.46 5.74 -17.74
N VAL A 307 -2.76 6.37 -16.61
CA VAL A 307 -3.41 7.68 -16.54
C VAL A 307 -2.50 8.62 -15.74
N ARG A 308 -2.24 9.80 -16.29
CA ARG A 308 -1.48 10.86 -15.66
C ARG A 308 -2.35 12.07 -15.37
N ILE A 309 -2.26 12.60 -14.17
CA ILE A 309 -2.95 13.82 -13.75
C ILE A 309 -1.92 14.83 -13.23
N SER A 310 -1.79 15.95 -13.93
CA SER A 310 -0.87 17.02 -13.56
C SER A 310 -1.65 18.24 -13.07
N PHE A 311 -1.26 18.75 -11.91
CA PHE A 311 -1.87 19.92 -11.26
C PHE A 311 -0.97 21.15 -11.42
N PHE A 312 -1.54 22.26 -11.86
CA PHE A 312 -0.86 23.54 -12.03
C PHE A 312 -1.66 24.66 -11.37
N GLU A 313 -0.94 25.67 -10.88
CA GLU A 313 -1.52 26.91 -10.37
C GLU A 313 -0.83 28.09 -11.07
N GLU A 314 -1.57 28.79 -11.92
CA GLU A 314 -1.06 29.89 -12.74
C GLU A 314 -2.05 31.05 -12.67
N GLN A 315 -1.60 32.27 -12.36
CA GLN A 315 -2.44 33.48 -12.39
C GLN A 315 -3.78 33.35 -11.63
N ALA A 316 -3.75 32.74 -10.43
CA ALA A 316 -4.94 32.44 -9.63
C ALA A 316 -5.98 31.53 -10.33
N GLN A 317 -5.52 30.67 -11.24
CA GLN A 317 -6.30 29.60 -11.85
C GLN A 317 -5.70 28.24 -11.47
N ALA A 318 -6.54 27.30 -11.09
CA ALA A 318 -6.19 25.89 -10.99
C ALA A 318 -6.34 25.26 -12.37
N ARG A 319 -5.24 24.81 -12.99
CA ARG A 319 -5.24 24.09 -14.26
C ARG A 319 -4.90 22.62 -14.04
N ILE A 320 -5.70 21.74 -14.62
CA ILE A 320 -5.59 20.30 -14.47
C ILE A 320 -5.49 19.70 -15.86
N ILE A 321 -4.47 18.86 -16.04
CA ILE A 321 -4.24 18.11 -17.28
C ILE A 321 -4.34 16.63 -16.95
N ILE A 322 -5.28 15.94 -17.59
CA ILE A 322 -5.48 14.49 -17.48
C ILE A 322 -5.10 13.87 -18.82
N VAL A 323 -4.21 12.89 -18.83
CA VAL A 323 -3.77 12.17 -20.04
C VAL A 323 -3.87 10.68 -19.78
N ASP A 324 -4.53 9.95 -20.68
CA ASP A 324 -4.45 8.49 -20.74
C ASP A 324 -3.73 8.03 -22.01
N ASP A 325 -3.14 6.83 -21.95
CA ASP A 325 -2.45 6.16 -23.07
C ASP A 325 -3.36 5.17 -23.82
N GLY A 326 -4.67 5.37 -23.77
CA GLY A 326 -5.65 4.50 -24.38
C GLY A 326 -5.73 4.60 -25.91
N GLN A 327 -6.77 3.99 -26.48
CA GLN A 327 -7.03 4.00 -27.92
C GLN A 327 -7.57 5.34 -28.46
N GLY A 328 -7.99 6.24 -27.56
CA GLY A 328 -8.64 7.51 -27.87
C GLY A 328 -9.89 7.39 -28.76
N PHE A 329 -10.29 8.49 -29.40
CA PHE A 329 -11.44 8.55 -30.30
C PHE A 329 -11.27 9.63 -31.40
N GLU A 330 -11.86 9.40 -32.57
CA GLU A 330 -11.83 10.36 -33.69
C GLU A 330 -12.90 11.45 -33.59
N LYS A 331 -14.09 11.10 -33.08
CA LYS A 331 -15.21 12.02 -32.90
C LYS A 331 -15.93 11.72 -31.59
N ILE A 332 -16.37 12.78 -30.91
CA ILE A 332 -17.24 12.64 -29.74
C ILE A 332 -18.60 12.13 -30.22
N HIS A 333 -19.02 10.97 -29.73
CA HIS A 333 -20.31 10.38 -30.11
C HIS A 333 -21.49 11.26 -29.64
N PRO A 334 -22.51 11.46 -30.49
CA PRO A 334 -23.79 12.05 -30.06
C PRO A 334 -24.39 11.17 -28.96
N GLY A 335 -24.48 11.68 -27.73
CA GLY A 335 -24.87 10.91 -26.53
C GLY A 335 -23.76 10.69 -25.50
N ALA A 336 -22.57 11.25 -25.69
CA ALA A 336 -21.51 11.29 -24.67
C ALA A 336 -21.84 12.23 -23.50
N HIS A 337 -22.86 11.87 -22.71
CA HIS A 337 -23.36 12.66 -21.58
C HIS A 337 -22.29 12.95 -20.52
N GLY A 338 -21.29 12.08 -20.38
CA GLY A 338 -20.15 12.28 -19.48
C GLY A 338 -19.30 13.49 -19.85
N ILE A 339 -18.91 13.60 -21.13
CA ILE A 339 -18.09 14.73 -21.62
C ILE A 339 -18.88 16.04 -21.56
N GLN A 340 -20.14 16.02 -21.98
CA GLN A 340 -21.03 17.18 -21.87
C GLN A 340 -21.18 17.62 -20.41
N GLY A 341 -21.39 16.67 -19.49
CA GLY A 341 -21.48 16.94 -18.06
C GLY A 341 -20.21 17.53 -17.46
N MET A 342 -19.03 17.12 -17.92
CA MET A 342 -17.75 17.73 -17.53
C MET A 342 -17.67 19.20 -18.01
N GLN A 343 -17.96 19.43 -19.29
CA GLN A 343 -17.96 20.78 -19.88
C GLN A 343 -18.91 21.73 -19.15
N GLU A 344 -20.15 21.30 -18.90
CA GLU A 344 -21.16 22.11 -18.20
C GLU A 344 -20.74 22.45 -16.76
N ARG A 345 -20.10 21.53 -16.03
CA ARG A 345 -19.64 21.76 -14.65
C ARG A 345 -18.49 22.76 -14.59
N VAL A 346 -17.54 22.64 -15.52
CA VAL A 346 -16.42 23.58 -15.62
C VAL A 346 -16.93 24.98 -16.02
N ALA A 347 -17.83 25.05 -17.01
CA ALA A 347 -18.45 26.30 -17.43
C ALA A 347 -19.23 26.99 -16.30
N LYS A 348 -19.99 26.22 -15.48
CA LYS A 348 -20.70 26.76 -14.30
C LYS A 348 -19.80 27.36 -13.23
N SER A 349 -18.51 27.02 -13.25
CA SER A 349 -17.51 27.55 -12.33
C SER A 349 -16.59 28.57 -13.02
N SER A 350 -17.04 29.16 -14.13
CA SER A 350 -16.30 30.13 -14.95
C SER A 350 -14.93 29.62 -15.44
N GLY A 351 -14.83 28.31 -15.67
CA GLY A 351 -13.60 27.67 -16.14
C GLY A 351 -13.52 27.49 -17.66
N THR A 352 -12.36 27.04 -18.11
CA THR A 352 -12.14 26.62 -19.51
C THR A 352 -11.98 25.10 -19.58
N PHE A 353 -12.49 24.47 -20.64
CA PHE A 353 -12.37 23.03 -20.85
C PHE A 353 -12.01 22.74 -22.30
N GLN A 354 -11.00 21.91 -22.49
CA GLN A 354 -10.56 21.41 -23.78
C GLN A 354 -10.32 19.91 -23.69
N ILE A 355 -10.67 19.20 -24.76
CA ILE A 355 -10.41 17.77 -24.89
C ILE A 355 -9.78 17.52 -26.25
N TYR A 356 -8.69 16.75 -26.22
CA TYR A 356 -7.93 16.35 -27.38
C TYR A 356 -7.86 14.82 -27.36
N SER A 357 -8.14 14.17 -28.48
CA SER A 357 -7.97 12.72 -28.57
C SER A 357 -7.35 12.34 -29.90
N SER A 358 -6.54 11.28 -29.86
CA SER A 358 -5.87 10.68 -31.01
C SER A 358 -5.82 9.16 -30.81
N HIS A 359 -5.31 8.41 -31.78
CA HIS A 359 -5.12 6.96 -31.64
C HIS A 359 -4.11 6.54 -30.54
N HIS A 360 -3.47 7.49 -29.87
CA HIS A 360 -2.54 7.27 -28.76
C HIS A 360 -3.06 7.80 -27.42
N GLY A 361 -4.37 8.03 -27.31
CA GLY A 361 -5.04 8.33 -26.05
C GLY A 361 -5.90 9.58 -26.05
N THR A 362 -6.30 9.98 -24.85
CA THR A 362 -7.11 11.18 -24.63
C THR A 362 -6.43 12.12 -23.63
N LYS A 363 -6.42 13.42 -23.96
CA LYS A 363 -5.98 14.50 -23.09
C LYS A 363 -7.17 15.42 -22.78
N ILE A 364 -7.44 15.63 -21.51
CA ILE A 364 -8.38 16.64 -21.02
C ILE A 364 -7.58 17.74 -20.33
N ASP A 365 -7.81 18.99 -20.71
CA ASP A 365 -7.13 20.18 -20.19
C ASP A 365 -8.21 21.18 -19.75
N PHE A 366 -8.29 21.47 -18.45
CA PHE A 366 -9.28 22.39 -17.94
C PHE A 366 -8.72 23.29 -16.84
N SER A 367 -9.27 24.50 -16.74
CA SER A 367 -8.89 25.49 -15.73
C SER A 367 -10.10 26.00 -14.96
N LEU A 368 -9.89 26.38 -13.70
CA LEU A 368 -10.90 26.98 -12.84
C LEU A 368 -10.32 28.17 -12.06
N PRO A 369 -11.03 29.30 -11.94
CA PRO A 369 -10.59 30.41 -11.12
C PRO A 369 -10.57 30.03 -9.63
N LEU A 370 -9.48 30.38 -8.94
CA LEU A 370 -9.32 30.18 -7.49
C LEU A 370 -9.93 31.31 -6.67
N LEU A 371 -10.19 32.46 -7.28
CA LEU A 371 -10.89 33.60 -6.68
C LEU A 371 -12.33 33.62 -7.21
N GLU A 372 -13.32 33.71 -6.33
CA GLU A 372 -14.69 34.01 -6.77
C GLU A 372 -14.69 35.43 -7.32
N GLU A 373 -15.00 35.59 -8.62
CA GLU A 373 -15.48 36.88 -9.11
C GLU A 373 -16.76 37.19 -8.34
N SER A 374 -16.68 38.15 -7.42
CA SER A 374 -17.84 38.82 -6.88
C SER A 374 -18.62 39.38 -8.06
N ALA A 375 -19.77 38.78 -8.35
CA ALA A 375 -20.70 39.29 -9.34
C ALA A 375 -21.02 40.75 -9.01
N SER A 376 -20.56 41.65 -9.87
CA SER A 376 -20.88 43.08 -9.85
C SER A 376 -22.31 43.35 -10.26
#